data_AF-A0A919I115-F1
#
_entry.id   AF-A0A919I115-F1
#
_cell.length_a   1.000
_cell.length_b   1.000
_cell.length_c   1.000
_cell.angle_alpha   90.00
_cell.angle_beta   90.00
_cell.angle_gamma   90.00
#
_symmetry.space_group_name_H-M   'P 1'
#
loop_
_entity.id
_entity.type
_entity.pdbx_description
1 polymer ?
#
loop_
_entity_poly.entity_id
_entity_poly.type
_entity_poly.pdbx_seq_one_letter_code
_entity_poly.pdbx_strand_id
1 'polypeptide(L)'
;MEHLGAAPAAGAFPAKRFAVKEAAAKALGTGIRNGLAFNQFEVYNDELGKPKLRLWGEANLLAERMGVSAIHVTLADERHYACATVIVES
;
A
#
# COMPACT_ATOMS: atom_id res chain seq x y z
N MET A 1 -2.63 9.73 -32.91
CA MET A 1 -1.71 10.53 -32.10
C MET A 1 -1.26 9.62 -30.97
N GLU A 2 -0.11 8.96 -31.16
CA GLU A 2 0.45 8.01 -30.20
C GLU A 2 0.91 8.78 -28.96
N HIS A 3 0.25 8.54 -27.82
CA HIS A 3 0.85 8.88 -26.53
C HIS A 3 1.92 7.84 -26.23
N LEU A 4 3.17 8.12 -26.62
CA LEU A 4 4.31 7.46 -26.01
C LEU A 4 4.26 7.80 -24.51
N GLY A 5 3.79 6.84 -23.70
CA GLY A 5 3.86 6.93 -22.25
C GLY A 5 5.31 7.00 -21.85
N ALA A 6 5.76 8.18 -21.42
CA ALA A 6 7.06 8.34 -20.79
C ALA A 6 7.18 7.30 -19.66
N ALA A 7 8.30 6.57 -19.61
CA ALA A 7 8.58 5.68 -18.50
C ALA A 7 8.38 6.45 -17.19
N PRO A 8 7.71 5.88 -16.17
CA PRO A 8 7.42 6.59 -14.93
C PRO A 8 8.74 7.12 -14.36
N ALA A 9 8.76 8.41 -14.01
CA ALA A 9 9.93 9.03 -13.40
C ALA A 9 10.38 8.19 -12.20
N ALA A 10 11.69 8.00 -12.02
CA ALA A 10 12.23 7.11 -10.99
C ALA A 10 11.70 7.37 -9.56
N GLY A 11 11.29 8.62 -9.26
CA GLY A 11 10.69 9.01 -7.97
C GLY A 11 9.21 8.64 -7.79
N ALA A 12 8.46 8.35 -8.86
CA ALA A 12 7.05 7.97 -8.78
C ALA A 12 6.88 6.59 -8.14
N PHE A 13 7.82 5.68 -8.35
CA PHE A 13 7.73 4.31 -7.84
C PHE A 13 7.91 4.21 -6.31
N PRO A 14 8.89 4.90 -5.68
CA PRO A 14 8.96 5.03 -4.23
C PRO A 14 7.75 5.73 -3.60
N ALA A 15 7.26 6.83 -4.20
CA ALA A 15 6.14 7.61 -3.66
C ALA A 15 4.85 6.79 -3.59
N LYS A 16 4.57 6.02 -4.65
CA LYS A 16 3.44 5.08 -4.72
C LYS A 16 3.45 4.06 -3.59
N ARG A 17 4.58 3.39 -3.39
CA ARG A 17 4.73 2.37 -2.33
C ARG A 17 4.62 3.00 -0.95
N PHE A 18 5.19 4.18 -0.75
CA PHE A 18 5.04 4.92 0.50
C PHE A 18 3.57 5.21 0.82
N ALA A 19 2.81 5.74 -0.15
CA ALA A 19 1.40 6.06 0.02
C ALA A 19 0.57 4.82 0.43
N VAL A 20 0.80 3.66 -0.21
CA VAL A 20 0.12 2.41 0.14
C VAL A 20 0.42 1.98 1.57
N LYS A 21 1.71 2.02 1.98
CA LYS A 21 2.10 1.60 3.33
C LYS A 21 1.53 2.51 4.42
N GLU A 22 1.55 3.82 4.19
CA GLU A 22 0.93 4.82 5.08
C GLU A 22 -0.58 4.59 5.22
N ALA A 23 -1.28 4.40 4.09
CA ALA A 23 -2.72 4.15 4.09
C ALA A 23 -3.06 2.84 4.83
N ALA A 24 -2.29 1.78 4.60
CA ALA A 24 -2.49 0.50 5.28
C ALA A 24 -2.28 0.58 6.79
N ALA A 25 -1.21 1.22 7.24
CA ALA A 25 -0.96 1.39 8.68
C ALA A 25 -2.08 2.18 9.37
N LYS A 26 -2.65 3.19 8.68
CA LYS A 26 -3.79 3.95 9.17
C LYS A 26 -5.08 3.13 9.20
N ALA A 27 -5.31 2.29 8.19
CA ALA A 27 -6.47 1.41 8.13
C ALA A 27 -6.44 0.35 9.26
N LEU A 28 -5.27 -0.07 9.71
CA LEU A 28 -5.07 -0.89 10.91
C LEU A 28 -5.26 -0.10 12.24
N GLY A 29 -5.65 1.17 12.18
CA GLY A 29 -6.07 1.98 13.34
C GLY A 29 -4.96 2.71 14.09
N THR A 30 -3.69 2.46 13.77
CA THR A 30 -2.57 3.07 14.52
C THR A 30 -1.74 4.02 13.68
N GLY A 31 -1.57 3.84 12.37
CA GLY A 31 -0.52 4.52 11.59
C GLY A 31 0.87 3.96 11.87
N ILE A 32 1.94 4.56 11.32
CA ILE A 32 3.33 4.14 11.58
C ILE A 32 3.78 4.63 12.96
N ARG A 33 3.32 3.93 14.00
CA ARG A 33 3.68 4.12 15.42
C ARG A 33 3.33 2.86 16.21
N ASN A 34 3.66 2.84 17.50
CA ASN A 34 3.30 1.77 18.43
C ASN A 34 3.72 0.36 17.96
N GLY A 35 4.94 0.24 17.43
CA GLY A 35 5.48 -1.03 16.93
C GLY A 35 5.21 -1.33 15.45
N LEU A 36 4.36 -0.54 14.78
CA LEU A 36 4.22 -0.62 13.32
C LEU A 36 5.32 0.15 12.60
N ALA A 37 5.97 -0.50 11.64
CA ALA A 37 7.06 0.04 10.83
C ALA A 37 6.88 -0.29 9.35
N PHE A 38 7.39 0.57 8.46
CA PHE A 38 7.20 0.41 7.00
C PHE A 38 7.70 -0.91 6.40
N ASN A 39 8.71 -1.54 7.00
CA ASN A 39 9.23 -2.83 6.54
C ASN A 39 8.25 -3.99 6.81
N GLN A 40 7.26 -3.80 7.68
CA GLN A 40 6.21 -4.77 7.96
C GLN A 40 5.09 -4.76 6.90
N PHE A 41 5.11 -3.80 5.98
CA PHE A 41 4.15 -3.66 4.89
C PHE A 41 4.86 -3.87 3.55
N GLU A 42 4.59 -4.99 2.90
CA GLU A 42 5.13 -5.32 1.58
C GLU A 42 4.08 -5.03 0.50
N VAL A 43 4.41 -4.11 -0.41
CA VAL A 43 3.59 -3.81 -1.58
C VAL A 43 4.14 -4.61 -2.75
N TYR A 44 3.32 -5.49 -3.31
CA TYR A 44 3.65 -6.31 -4.46
C TYR A 44 2.53 -6.21 -5.51
N ASN A 45 2.82 -6.63 -6.73
CA ASN A 45 1.83 -6.71 -7.80
C ASN A 45 1.55 -8.19 -8.09
N ASP A 46 0.31 -8.54 -8.40
CA ASP A 46 0.01 -9.88 -8.93
C ASP A 46 0.38 -9.99 -10.42
N GLU A 47 0.11 -11.15 -11.01
CA GLU A 47 0.41 -11.46 -12.42
C GLU A 47 -0.24 -10.50 -13.42
N LEU A 48 -1.36 -9.87 -13.03
CA LEU A 48 -2.07 -8.89 -13.85
C LEU A 48 -1.65 -7.44 -13.53
N GLY A 49 -0.67 -7.27 -12.64
CA GLY A 49 -0.16 -5.96 -12.23
C GLY A 49 -1.01 -5.27 -11.15
N LYS A 50 -2.05 -5.91 -10.60
CA LYS A 50 -2.88 -5.30 -9.55
C LYS A 50 -2.07 -5.20 -8.25
N PRO A 51 -2.01 -4.02 -7.60
CA PRO A 51 -1.30 -3.88 -6.33
C PRO A 51 -1.99 -4.69 -5.23
N LYS A 52 -1.18 -5.38 -4.43
CA LYS A 52 -1.56 -6.15 -3.25
C LYS A 52 -0.64 -5.81 -2.09
N LEU A 53 -1.10 -6.14 -0.89
CA LEU A 53 -0.38 -5.90 0.35
C LEU A 53 -0.18 -7.22 1.08
N ARG A 54 1.04 -7.45 1.54
CA ARG A 54 1.36 -8.51 2.51
C ARG A 54 1.86 -7.87 3.79
N LEU A 55 1.37 -8.36 4.92
CA LEU A 55 1.74 -7.90 6.26
C LEU A 55 2.74 -8.85 6.88
N TRP A 56 3.63 -8.31 7.70
CA TRP A 56 4.66 -9.06 8.41
C TRP A 56 4.76 -8.59 9.87
N GLY A 57 5.30 -9.43 10.75
CA GLY A 57 5.55 -9.08 12.16
C GLY A 57 4.32 -8.52 12.86
N GLU A 58 4.49 -7.41 13.60
CA GLU A 58 3.41 -6.79 14.38
C GLU A 58 2.21 -6.35 13.55
N ALA A 59 2.41 -5.94 12.29
CA ALA A 59 1.30 -5.58 11.40
C ALA A 59 0.40 -6.79 11.11
N ASN A 60 0.99 -7.97 10.89
CA ASN A 60 0.24 -9.20 10.66
C ASN A 60 -0.49 -9.65 11.93
N LEU A 61 0.19 -9.64 13.08
CA LEU A 61 -0.42 -9.98 14.36
C LEU A 61 -1.60 -9.06 14.70
N LEU A 62 -1.50 -7.76 14.39
CA LEU A 62 -2.58 -6.82 14.59
C LEU A 62 -3.78 -7.13 13.68
N ALA A 63 -3.53 -7.41 12.40
CA ALA A 63 -4.59 -7.79 11.46
C ALA A 63 -5.31 -9.08 11.90
N GLU A 64 -4.57 -10.09 12.36
CA GLU A 64 -5.15 -11.31 12.92
C GLU A 64 -6.02 -11.04 14.15
N ARG A 65 -5.54 -10.21 15.10
CA ARG A 65 -6.31 -9.81 16.29
C ARG A 65 -7.58 -9.02 15.94
N MET A 66 -7.55 -8.26 14.85
CA MET A 66 -8.70 -7.50 14.34
C MET A 66 -9.69 -8.38 13.55
N GLY A 67 -9.35 -9.65 13.27
CA GLY A 67 -10.17 -10.54 12.46
C GLY A 67 -10.20 -10.15 10.98
N VAL A 68 -9.12 -9.56 10.47
CA VAL A 68 -9.06 -9.11 9.07
C VAL A 68 -9.16 -10.30 8.12
N SER A 69 -10.18 -10.28 7.26
CA SER A 69 -10.45 -11.30 6.25
C SER A 69 -9.91 -10.92 4.87
N ALA A 70 -9.85 -9.61 4.55
CA ALA A 70 -9.27 -9.12 3.31
C ALA A 70 -8.68 -7.71 3.42
N ILE A 71 -7.71 -7.42 2.54
CA ILE A 71 -7.13 -6.08 2.37
C ILE A 71 -7.21 -5.70 0.90
N HIS A 72 -7.93 -4.62 0.60
CA HIS A 72 -8.09 -4.09 -0.75
C HIS A 72 -7.24 -2.84 -0.93
N VAL A 73 -6.47 -2.79 -2.02
CA VAL A 73 -5.55 -1.68 -2.31
C VAL A 73 -5.86 -1.10 -3.68
N THR A 74 -5.99 0.22 -3.73
CA THR A 74 -5.98 0.98 -4.98
C THR A 74 -4.96 2.11 -4.90
N LEU A 75 -4.38 2.47 -6.04
CA LEU A 75 -3.33 3.46 -6.14
C LEU A 75 -3.57 4.32 -7.39
N ALA A 76 -3.51 5.63 -7.21
CA ALA A 76 -3.50 6.61 -8.29
C ALA A 76 -2.14 7.31 -8.32
N ASP A 77 -1.58 7.45 -9.52
CA ASP A 77 -0.30 8.10 -9.78
C ASP A 77 -0.56 9.31 -10.67
N GLU A 78 -0.52 10.50 -10.07
CA GLU A 78 -0.71 11.76 -10.76
C GLU A 78 0.64 12.46 -10.96
N ARG A 79 0.68 13.44 -11.86
CA ARG A 79 1.92 14.15 -12.24
C ARG A 79 2.71 14.71 -11.05
N HIS A 80 2.04 15.04 -9.95
CA HIS A 80 2.64 15.70 -8.78
C HIS A 80 2.48 14.94 -7.47
N TYR A 81 1.66 13.87 -7.42
CA TYR A 81 1.40 13.14 -6.19
C TYR A 81 0.97 11.70 -6.46
N ALA A 82 1.19 10.85 -5.48
CA ALA A 82 0.61 9.52 -5.43
C ALA A 82 -0.43 9.47 -4.30
N CYS A 83 -1.59 8.87 -4.58
CA CYS A 83 -2.63 8.64 -3.59
C CYS A 83 -2.94 7.15 -3.53
N ALA A 84 -3.11 6.61 -2.32
CA ALA A 84 -3.52 5.23 -2.11
C ALA A 84 -4.75 5.16 -1.22
N THR A 85 -5.65 4.23 -1.54
CA THR A 85 -6.78 3.87 -0.69
C THR A 85 -6.60 2.41 -0.28
N VAL A 86 -6.74 2.17 1.02
CA VAL A 86 -6.67 0.82 1.61
C VAL A 86 -7.93 0.58 2.42
N ILE A 87 -8.61 -0.52 2.13
CA ILE A 87 -9.77 -0.99 2.89
C ILE A 87 -9.35 -2.28 3.58
N VAL A 88 -9.59 -2.34 4.89
CA VAL A 88 -9.42 -3.52 5.73
C VAL A 88 -10.82 -4.04 6.02
N GLU A 89 -11.10 -5.26 5.55
CA GLU A 89 -12.35 -5.97 5.75
C GLU A 89 -12.15 -7.01 6.87
N SER A 90 -13.13 -7.14 7.75
CA SER A 90 -13.13 -8.07 8.89
C SER A 90 -14.32 -9.01 8.79
#